data_AF-A0A349HII9-F1
#
_entry.id   AF-A0A349HII9-F1
#
_cell.length_a   1.000
_cell.length_b   1.000
_cell.length_c   1.000
_cell.angle_alpha   90.00
_cell.angle_beta   90.00
_cell.angle_gamma   90.00
#
_symmetry.space_group_name_H-M   'P 1'
#
loop_
_entity.id
_entity.type
_entity.pdbx_description
1 polymer ?
#
loop_
_entity_poly.entity_id
_entity_poly.type
_entity_poly.pdbx_seq_one_letter_code
_entity_poly.pdbx_strand_id
1 'polypeptide(L)' 'MDIRGPFHNQKNAAKYCGYSPSTFCKKLKGYKLPMAGPDLKRYPQSVLDAWMENPEAFRPQKRRARHKPVQVKV' A
#
# COMPACT_ATOMS: atom_id res chain seq x y z
N MET A 1 1.86 -9.30 9.40
CA MET A 1 2.87 -8.87 8.42
C MET A 1 4.15 -8.60 9.17
N ASP A 2 5.11 -9.51 9.06
CA ASP A 2 6.45 -9.32 9.61
C ASP A 2 7.20 -8.29 8.76
N ILE A 3 7.48 -7.13 9.36
CA ILE A 3 8.26 -6.06 8.73
C ILE A 3 9.74 -6.43 8.86
N ARG A 4 10.34 -6.90 7.77
CA ARG A 4 11.77 -7.28 7.71
C ARG A 4 12.49 -6.34 6.76
N GLY A 5 13.64 -5.86 7.20
CA GLY A 5 14.55 -5.07 6.37
C GLY A 5 15.18 -5.93 5.27
N PRO A 6 15.93 -5.31 4.33
CA PRO A 6 16.31 -3.89 4.28
C PRO A 6 15.17 -2.92 3.93
N PHE A 7 15.34 -1.66 4.33
CA PHE A 7 14.35 -0.60 4.11
C PHE A 7 14.77 0.28 2.95
N HIS A 8 13.96 0.31 1.88
CA HIS A 8 14.24 1.04 0.66
C HIS A 8 13.52 2.39 0.60
N ASN A 9 14.19 3.42 0.09
CA ASN A 9 13.50 4.63 -0.33
C ASN A 9 12.66 4.36 -1.60
N GLN A 10 11.81 5.29 -2.01
CA GLN A 10 10.93 5.11 -3.17
C GLN A 10 11.69 4.78 -4.47
N LYS A 11 12.88 5.37 -4.71
CA LYS A 11 13.68 5.11 -5.92
C LYS A 11 14.23 3.69 -5.92
N ASN A 12 14.77 3.25 -4.78
CA ASN A 12 15.32 1.92 -4.59
C ASN A 12 14.21 0.86 -4.62
N ALA A 13 13.06 1.13 -4.02
CA ALA A 13 11.89 0.26 -4.08
C ALA A 13 11.38 0.09 -5.51
N ALA A 14 11.28 1.19 -6.27
CA ALA A 14 10.90 1.13 -7.67
C ALA A 14 11.90 0.28 -8.49
N LYS A 15 13.21 0.50 -8.29
CA LYS A 15 14.26 -0.28 -8.94
C LYS A 15 14.20 -1.76 -8.57
N TYR A 16 13.97 -2.08 -7.29
CA TYR A 16 13.81 -3.46 -6.79
C TYR A 16 12.63 -4.16 -7.47
N CYS A 17 11.50 -3.47 -7.61
CA CYS A 17 10.32 -4.01 -8.28
C CYS A 17 10.37 -3.94 -9.82
N GLY A 18 11.49 -3.50 -10.42
CA GLY A 18 11.64 -3.39 -11.88
C GLY A 18 10.82 -2.26 -12.52
N TYR A 19 10.39 -1.26 -11.76
CA TYR A 19 9.63 -0.11 -12.26
C TYR A 19 10.45 1.18 -12.29
N SER A 20 10.05 2.12 -13.14
CA SER A 20 10.50 3.50 -13.02
C SER A 20 9.88 4.15 -11.76
N PRO A 21 10.57 5.12 -11.11
CA PRO A 21 10.04 5.78 -9.91
C PRO A 21 8.66 6.41 -10.11
N SER A 22 8.42 7.01 -11.28
CA SER A 22 7.15 7.62 -11.65
C SER A 22 6.03 6.59 -11.80
N THR A 23 6.32 5.45 -12.46
CA THR A 23 5.35 4.36 -12.63
C THR A 23 5.02 3.69 -11.29
N PHE A 24 6.05 3.48 -10.46
CA PHE A 24 5.88 2.94 -9.11
C PHE A 24 4.97 3.85 -8.26
N CYS A 25 5.21 5.17 -8.28
CA CYS A 25 4.36 6.15 -7.60
C CYS A 25 2.90 6.10 -8.08
N LYS A 26 2.68 6.03 -9.41
CA LYS A 26 1.33 5.93 -9.98
C LYS A 26 0.61 4.65 -9.54
N LYS A 27 1.30 3.50 -9.55
CA LYS A 27 0.72 2.24 -9.06
C LYS A 27 0.37 2.36 -7.58
N LEU A 28 1.29 2.85 -6.75
CA LEU A 28 1.11 3.02 -5.32
C LEU A 28 -0.11 3.87 -4.94
N LYS A 29 -0.53 4.85 -5.74
CA LYS A 29 -1.76 5.62 -5.45
C LYS A 29 -3.00 4.75 -5.28
N GLY A 30 -3.03 3.56 -5.90
CA GLY A 30 -4.12 2.59 -5.78
C GLY A 30 -3.95 1.56 -4.67
N TYR A 31 -2.82 1.55 -3.94
CA TYR A 31 -2.50 0.57 -2.91
C TYR A 31 -2.07 1.26 -1.62
N LYS A 32 -2.34 0.65 -0.47
CA LYS A 32 -1.90 1.17 0.83
C LYS A 32 -0.81 0.27 1.38
N LEU A 33 0.45 0.55 0.98
CA LEU A 33 1.59 -0.18 1.52
C LEU A 33 1.99 0.39 2.89
N PRO A 34 2.25 -0.45 3.90
CA PRO A 34 2.82 -0.01 5.16
C PRO A 34 4.25 0.50 4.95
N MET A 35 4.45 1.76 5.31
CA MET A 35 5.76 2.41 5.31
C MET A 35 6.34 2.38 6.72
N ALA A 36 7.66 2.34 6.82
CA ALA A 36 8.41 2.24 8.06
C ALA A 36 9.39 3.39 8.25
N GLY A 37 9.87 3.54 9.48
CA GLY A 37 10.81 4.59 9.91
C GLY A 37 10.11 5.81 10.52
N PRO A 38 10.88 6.72 11.14
CA PRO A 38 10.36 7.88 11.86
C PRO A 38 9.55 8.83 10.96
N ASP A 39 9.93 8.95 9.69
CA ASP A 39 9.24 9.77 8.70
C ASP A 39 8.18 9.01 7.87
N LEU A 40 8.02 7.69 8.06
CA LEU A 40 7.21 6.84 7.17
C LEU A 40 7.59 6.97 5.68
N LYS A 41 8.88 7.16 5.38
CA LYS A 41 9.40 7.34 4.01
C LYS A 41 10.12 6.11 3.44
N ARG A 42 10.14 5.00 4.17
CA ARG A 42 10.86 3.78 3.74
C ARG A 42 9.91 2.61 3.56
N TYR A 43 10.16 1.82 2.53
CA TYR A 43 9.44 0.60 2.19
C TYR A 43 10.27 -0.61 2.65
N PRO A 44 9.75 -1.43 3.56
CA PRO A 44 10.41 -2.68 3.94
C PRO A 44 10.46 -3.64 2.75
N GLN A 45 11.57 -4.34 2.54
CA GLN A 45 11.69 -5.31 1.46
C GLN A 45 10.60 -6.40 1.56
N SER A 46 10.30 -6.91 2.77
CA SER A 46 9.25 -7.93 2.96
C SER A 46 7.86 -7.45 2.52
N VAL A 47 7.57 -6.16 2.66
CA VAL A 47 6.31 -5.55 2.20
C VAL A 47 6.29 -5.42 0.69
N LEU A 48 7.43 -5.06 0.08
CA LEU A 48 7.55 -5.00 -1.37
C LEU A 48 7.41 -6.40 -1.99
N ASP A 49 8.02 -7.43 -1.39
CA ASP A 49 7.88 -8.82 -1.82
C ASP A 49 6.43 -9.29 -1.71
N ALA A 50 5.78 -9.06 -0.57
CA ALA A 50 4.37 -9.40 -0.39
C ALA A 50 3.46 -8.65 -1.38
N TRP A 51 3.78 -7.40 -1.71
CA TRP A 51 3.03 -6.63 -2.70
C TRP A 51 3.27 -7.13 -4.13
N MET A 52 4.48 -7.57 -4.46
CA MET A 52 4.77 -8.19 -5.76
C MET A 52 4.12 -9.56 -5.90
N GLU A 53 4.06 -10.35 -4.83
CA GLU A 53 3.39 -11.65 -4.80
C GLU A 53 1.86 -11.50 -4.88
N ASN A 54 1.28 -10.61 -4.07
CA ASN A 54 -0.15 -10.35 -4.05
C ASN A 54 -0.47 -8.85 -3.91
N PRO A 55 -0.55 -8.11 -5.02
CA PRO A 55 -0.83 -6.68 -4.99
C PRO A 55 -2.26 -6.37 -4.52
N GLU A 56 -3.21 -7.28 -4.73
CA GLU A 56 -4.61 -7.07 -4.37
C GLU A 56 -4.83 -6.99 -2.86
N ALA A 57 -4.01 -7.71 -2.08
CA ALA A 57 -4.04 -7.65 -0.62
C ALA A 57 -3.81 -6.24 -0.07
N PHE A 58 -3.15 -5.36 -0.84
CA PHE A 58 -2.87 -3.98 -0.46
C PHE A 58 -3.86 -2.97 -1.05
N ARG A 59 -4.85 -3.40 -1.83
CA ARG A 59 -5.88 -2.48 -2.32
C ARG A 59 -6.76 -2.05 -1.15
N PRO A 60 -7.03 -0.75 -0.98
CA PRO A 60 -8.01 -0.32 0.00
C PRO A 60 -9.36 -0.89 -0.41
N GLN A 61 -9.86 -1.85 0.36
CA GLN A 61 -11.20 -2.40 0.15
C GLN A 61 -12.18 -1.23 0.28
N LYS A 62 -12.89 -0.91 -0.81
CA LYS A 62 -13.96 0.09 -0.79
C LYS A 62 -14.96 -0.38 0.28
N ARG A 63 -14.95 0.26 1.46
CA ARG A 63 -15.95 0.00 2.49
C ARG A 63 -17.28 0.36 1.84
N ARG A 64 -18.10 -0.64 1.51
CA ARG A 64 -19.47 -0.40 1.07
C ARG A 64 -20.10 0.46 2.16
N ALA A 65 -20.56 1.65 1.80
CA ALA A 65 -21.23 2.54 2.73
C ALA A 65 -22.33 1.72 3.40
N ARG A 66 -22.29 1.61 4.73
CA ARG A 66 -23.36 0.93 5.46
C ARG A 66 -24.62 1.76 5.20
N HIS A 67 -25.58 1.17 4.49
CA HIS A 67 -26.89 1.78 4.30
C HIS A 67 -27.51 1.93 5.69
N LYS A 68 -27.60 3.16 6.20
CA LYS A 68 -28.31 3.44 7.45
C LYS A 68 -29.79 3.56 7.08
N PRO A 69 -30.69 2.67 7.53
CA PRO A 69 -32.11 2.88 7.34
C PRO A 69 -32.51 4.17 8.09
N VAL A 70 -33.10 5.12 7.37
CA VAL A 70 -33.72 6.30 7.97
C VAL A 70 -35.04 5.84 8.59
N GLN A 71 -35.19 5.98 9.91
CA GLN A 71 -36.48 5.80 10.55
C GLN A 71 -37.35 7.02 10.24
N VAL A 72 -38.34 6.84 9.36
CA VAL A 72 -39.41 7.83 9.14
C VAL A 72 -40.39 7.70 10.30
N LYS A 73 -40.52 8.75 11.12
CA LYS A 73 -41.61 8.82 12.11
C LYS A 73 -42.91 9.14 11.36
N VAL A 74 -43.91 8.27 11.51
CA VAL A 74 -45.30 8.47 11.06
C VAL A 74 -46.09 9.11 12.20
#